data_AF-A0A072UUM1-F1
#
_entry.id   AF-A0A072UUM1-F1
#
_cell.length_a   1.000
_cell.length_b   1.000
_cell.length_c   1.000
_cell.angle_alpha   90.00
_cell.angle_beta   90.00
_cell.angle_gamma   90.00
#
_symmetry.space_group_name_H-M   'P 1'
#
loop_
_entity.id
_entity.type
_entity.pdbx_description
1 polymer ?
#
loop_
_entity_poly.entity_id
_entity_poly.type
_entity_poly.pdbx_seq_one_letter_code
_entity_poly.pdbx_strand_id
1 'polypeptide(L)'
;MLFDLLHKLHDHQRPLAAMIIWSLWNSRNLLLWEDSDSTPTLTVTRVQEVLHEWTCVQKAKHPKHHVEQHPTWEKPHHDTIKCNFDAW
;
A
#
# COMPACT_ATOMS: atom_id res chain seq x y z
N MET A 1 3.21 7.34 -18.22
CA MET A 1 2.01 8.16 -17.94
C MET A 1 1.76 8.37 -16.45
N LEU A 2 1.60 7.32 -15.64
CA LEU A 2 1.35 7.46 -14.20
C LEU A 2 2.50 8.13 -13.43
N PHE A 3 3.70 7.60 -13.62
CA PHE A 3 4.90 8.14 -12.96
C PHE A 3 5.25 9.55 -13.45
N ASP A 4 4.94 9.85 -14.72
CA ASP A 4 5.11 11.21 -15.27
C ASP A 4 4.15 12.21 -14.63
N LEU A 5 2.89 11.80 -14.38
CA LEU A 5 1.93 12.60 -13.64
C LEU A 5 2.43 12.87 -12.22
N LEU A 6 2.88 11.84 -11.50
CA LEU A 6 3.40 11.99 -10.14
C LEU A 6 4.64 12.90 -10.08
N HIS A 7 5.53 12.83 -11.07
CA HIS A 7 6.71 13.71 -11.14
C HIS A 7 6.35 15.18 -11.36
N LYS A 8 5.24 15.47 -12.06
CA LYS A 8 4.76 16.84 -12.29
C LYS A 8 4.05 17.45 -11.09
N LEU A 9 3.67 16.64 -10.10
CA LEU A 9 2.99 17.10 -8.89
C LEU A 9 3.99 17.56 -7.82
N HIS A 10 3.55 18.52 -7.00
CA HIS A 10 4.28 18.92 -5.79
C HIS A 10 4.34 17.78 -4.78
N ASP A 11 5.38 17.77 -3.93
CA ASP A 11 5.61 16.69 -2.96
C ASP A 11 4.40 16.43 -2.05
N HIS A 12 3.69 17.48 -1.63
CA HIS A 12 2.49 17.35 -0.79
C HIS A 12 1.28 16.74 -1.52
N GLN A 13 1.25 16.79 -2.86
CA GLN A 13 0.14 16.27 -3.69
C GLN A 13 0.39 14.83 -4.14
N ARG A 14 1.65 14.39 -4.19
CA ARG A 14 2.03 13.05 -4.67
C ARG A 14 1.39 11.91 -3.87
N PRO A 15 1.38 11.93 -2.52
CA PRO A 15 0.73 10.87 -1.75
C PRO A 15 -0.78 10.80 -2.04
N LEU A 16 -1.42 11.97 -2.12
CA LEU A 16 -2.85 12.05 -2.42
C LEU A 16 -3.16 11.49 -3.81
N ALA A 17 -2.44 11.92 -4.83
CA ALA A 17 -2.62 11.43 -6.20
C ALA A 17 -2.35 9.92 -6.30
N ALA A 18 -1.29 9.43 -5.67
CA ALA A 18 -0.97 8.01 -5.64
C ALA A 18 -2.08 7.17 -4.98
N MET A 19 -2.65 7.65 -3.87
CA MET A 19 -3.74 6.95 -3.18
C MET A 19 -5.06 7.01 -3.94
N ILE A 20 -5.36 8.10 -4.64
CA ILE A 20 -6.52 8.16 -5.55
C ILE A 20 -6.38 7.10 -6.65
N ILE A 21 -5.22 7.05 -7.32
CA ILE A 21 -4.93 6.07 -8.37
C ILE A 21 -5.08 4.64 -7.83
N TRP A 22 -4.45 4.35 -6.68
CA TRP A 22 -4.51 3.04 -6.07
C TRP A 22 -5.95 2.66 -5.68
N SER A 23 -6.71 3.60 -5.12
CA SER A 23 -8.10 3.35 -4.69
C SER A 23 -9.02 3.09 -5.89
N LEU A 24 -8.83 3.79 -7.00
CA LEU A 24 -9.55 3.52 -8.25
C LEU A 24 -9.21 2.13 -8.81
N TRP A 25 -7.93 1.75 -8.81
CA TRP A 25 -7.49 0.41 -9.20
C TRP A 25 -8.11 -0.67 -8.30
N ASN A 26 -8.11 -0.43 -6.98
CA ASN A 26 -8.68 -1.35 -6.00
C ASN A 26 -10.20 -1.50 -6.19
N SER A 27 -10.92 -0.40 -6.32
CA SER A 27 -12.37 -0.41 -6.57
C SER A 27 -12.74 -1.17 -7.85
N ARG A 28 -11.97 -0.99 -8.94
CA ARG A 28 -12.18 -1.76 -10.17
C ARG A 28 -11.95 -3.26 -9.94
N ASN A 29 -10.95 -3.63 -9.15
CA ASN A 29 -10.67 -5.03 -8.86
C ASN A 29 -11.74 -5.66 -7.97
N LEU A 30 -12.21 -4.95 -6.94
CA LEU A 30 -13.32 -5.41 -6.09
C LEU A 30 -14.59 -5.65 -6.91
N LEU A 31 -14.90 -4.77 -7.85
CA LEU A 31 -16.02 -4.99 -8.77
C LEU A 31 -15.81 -6.24 -9.62
N LEU A 32 -14.61 -6.43 -10.17
CA LEU A 32 -14.31 -7.56 -11.05
C LEU A 32 -14.31 -8.92 -10.33
N TRP A 33 -13.76 -8.96 -9.12
CA TRP A 33 -13.50 -10.21 -8.39
C TRP A 33 -14.58 -10.54 -7.35
N GLU A 34 -15.26 -9.53 -6.81
CA GLU A 34 -16.19 -9.67 -5.68
C GLU A 34 -17.59 -9.10 -5.97
N ASP A 35 -17.86 -8.62 -7.19
CA ASP A 35 -19.11 -7.92 -7.58
C ASP A 35 -19.46 -6.75 -6.64
N SER A 36 -18.42 -6.17 -6.02
CA SER A 36 -18.54 -5.11 -5.03
C SER A 36 -18.26 -3.76 -5.69
N ASP A 37 -19.33 -3.03 -6.00
CA ASP A 37 -19.24 -1.68 -6.53
C ASP A 37 -19.02 -0.66 -5.40
N SER A 38 -18.17 0.33 -5.68
CA SER A 38 -17.85 1.39 -4.72
C SER A 38 -18.21 2.74 -5.30
N THR A 39 -18.92 3.55 -4.53
CA THR A 39 -19.23 4.92 -4.96
C THR A 39 -17.97 5.79 -5.00
N PRO A 40 -17.94 6.84 -5.83
CA PRO A 40 -16.85 7.81 -5.83
C PRO A 40 -16.62 8.44 -4.46
N THR A 41 -17.69 8.72 -3.72
CA THR A 41 -17.62 9.24 -2.35
C THR A 41 -16.88 8.28 -1.42
N LEU A 42 -17.23 6.99 -1.46
CA LEU A 42 -16.56 5.97 -0.65
C LEU A 42 -15.08 5.84 -1.01
N THR A 43 -14.76 5.97 -2.31
CA THR A 43 -13.37 5.97 -2.79
C THR A 43 -12.58 7.14 -2.22
N VAL A 44 -13.15 8.35 -2.22
CA VAL A 44 -12.51 9.55 -1.65
C VAL A 44 -12.35 9.44 -0.14
N THR A 45 -13.37 8.96 0.58
CA THR A 45 -13.29 8.73 2.03
C THR A 45 -12.15 7.76 2.36
N ARG A 46 -12.07 6.63 1.63
CA ARG A 46 -10.99 5.65 1.80
C ARG A 46 -9.61 6.27 1.58
N VAL A 47 -9.45 7.09 0.54
CA VAL A 47 -8.18 7.80 0.28
C VAL A 47 -7.77 8.65 1.47
N GLN A 48 -8.72 9.41 2.05
CA GLN A 48 -8.45 10.29 3.19
C GLN A 48 -8.08 9.50 4.45
N GLU A 49 -8.83 8.44 4.74
CA GLU A 49 -8.60 7.57 5.90
C GLU A 49 -7.23 6.88 5.83
N VAL A 50 -6.95 6.20 4.71
CA VAL A 50 -5.68 5.48 4.52
C VAL A 50 -4.48 6.43 4.56
N LEU A 51 -4.58 7.61 3.95
CA LEU A 51 -3.51 8.60 4.01
C LEU A 51 -3.28 9.14 5.42
N HIS A 52 -4.36 9.39 6.16
CA HIS A 52 -4.29 9.86 7.53
C HIS A 52 -3.62 8.81 8.42
N GLU A 53 -4.09 7.56 8.35
CA GLU A 53 -3.51 6.44 9.10
C GLU A 53 -2.05 6.22 8.77
N TRP A 54 -1.71 6.17 7.48
CA TRP A 54 -0.33 6.04 7.02
C TRP A 54 0.56 7.15 7.59
N THR A 55 0.08 8.39 7.53
CA THR A 55 0.81 9.55 8.06
C THR A 55 1.03 9.44 9.57
N CYS A 56 0.02 9.00 10.32
CA CYS A 56 0.12 8.75 11.76
C CYS A 56 1.15 7.66 12.06
N VAL A 57 1.12 6.54 11.33
CA VAL A 57 2.08 5.44 11.48
C VAL A 57 3.51 5.91 11.18
N GLN A 58 3.71 6.69 10.11
CA GLN A 58 5.05 7.20 9.76
C GLN A 58 5.60 8.12 10.85
N LYS A 59 4.76 8.96 11.46
CA LYS A 59 5.15 9.79 12.62
C LYS A 59 5.44 8.93 13.85
N ALA A 60 4.69 7.85 14.05
CA ALA A 60 4.84 6.94 15.18
C ALA A 60 6.02 5.97 15.04
N LYS A 61 6.63 5.82 13.86
CA LYS A 61 7.84 5.00 13.59
C LYS A 61 9.16 5.65 14.07
N HIS A 62 9.09 6.74 14.83
CA HIS A 62 10.23 7.37 15.48
C HIS A 62 10.68 6.84 16.88
N PRO A 63 10.38 5.60 17.35
CA PRO A 63 11.28 4.96 18.30
C PRO A 63 12.53 4.58 17.51
N LYS A 64 13.73 4.87 18.05
CA LYS A 64 14.99 4.35 17.51
C LYS A 64 14.85 2.82 17.47
N HIS A 65 14.47 2.27 16.31
CA HIS A 65 14.47 0.84 16.12
C HIS A 65 15.93 0.45 16.23
N HIS A 66 16.31 -0.16 17.36
CA HIS A 66 17.46 -1.03 17.35
C HIS A 66 17.19 -1.99 16.21
N VAL A 67 18.00 -1.90 15.16
CA VAL A 67 17.96 -2.83 14.05
C VAL A 67 18.38 -4.16 14.65
N GLU A 68 17.41 -4.95 15.10
CA GLU A 68 17.63 -6.37 15.25
C GLU A 68 18.07 -6.84 13.86
N GLN A 69 19.29 -7.35 13.80
CA GLN A 69 19.87 -7.87 12.58
C GLN A 69 18.97 -9.02 12.12
N HIS A 70 18.05 -8.73 11.20
CA HIS A 70 17.27 -9.76 10.57
C HIS A 70 18.28 -10.69 9.87
N PRO A 71 18.22 -12.02 10.12
CA PRO A 71 19.08 -12.96 9.44
C PRO A 71 18.90 -12.77 7.93
N THR A 72 20.03 -12.67 7.22
CA THR A 72 20.03 -12.56 5.75
C THR A 72 19.33 -13.80 5.21
N TRP A 73 18.41 -13.62 4.26
CA TRP A 73 17.67 -14.73 3.69
C TRP A 73 18.63 -15.78 3.12
N GLU A 74 18.52 -17.01 3.60
CA GLU A 74 19.22 -18.17 3.05
C GLU A 74 18.25 -19.06 2.28
N LYS A 75 18.74 -19.63 1.18
CA LYS A 75 17.94 -20.54 0.35
C LYS A 75 17.67 -21.83 1.14
N PRO A 76 16.42 -22.28 1.24
CA PRO A 76 16.10 -23.53 1.94
C PRO A 76 16.73 -24.75 1.25
N HIS A 77 16.94 -25.82 2.02
CA HIS A 77 17.45 -27.09 1.52
C HIS A 77 16.60 -27.66 0.38
N HIS A 78 17.20 -28.50 -0.47
CA HIS A 78 16.57 -29.03 -1.67
C HIS A 78 15.28 -29.83 -1.42
N ASP A 79 15.10 -30.37 -0.22
CA ASP A 79 13.91 -31.16 0.17
C ASP A 79 12.80 -30.29 0.79
N THR A 80 12.96 -28.96 0.80
CA THR A 80 12.01 -28.03 1.43
C THR A 80 11.43 -27.06 0.41
N ILE A 81 10.09 -26.98 0.36
CA ILE A 81 9.37 -26.02 -0.49
C ILE A 81 9.09 -24.75 0.32
N LYS A 82 9.47 -23.58 -0.23
CA LYS A 82 9.06 -22.28 0.32
C LYS A 82 7.59 -22.03 0.01
N CYS A 83 6.75 -22.00 1.04
CA CYS A 83 5.36 -21.54 0.94
C CYS A 83 5.26 -20.13 1.53
N ASN A 84 4.91 -19.15 0.70
CA ASN A 84 4.50 -17.84 1.20
C ASN A 84 3.05 -17.98 1.66
N PHE A 85 2.81 -17.80 2.95
CA PHE A 85 1.46 -17.73 3.47
C PHE A 85 1.14 -16.25 3.66
N ASP A 86 0.48 -15.64 2.68
CA ASP A 86 -0.14 -14.35 2.89
C ASP A 86 -1.40 -14.61 3.75
N ALA A 87 -1.48 -13.96 4.91
CA ALA A 87 -2.62 -14.11 5.81
C ALA A 87 -3.89 -13.60 5.10
N TRP A 88 -4.91 -14.45 5.09
CA TRP A 88 -6.24 -14.18 4.53
C TRP A 88 -7.01 -13.17 5.38
#